data_AF-A0A9W7T2J1-F1
#
_entry.id   AF-A0A9W7T2J1-F1
#
_cell.length_a   1.000
_cell.length_b   1.000
_cell.length_c   1.000
_cell.angle_alpha   90.00
_cell.angle_beta   90.00
_cell.angle_gamma   90.00
#
_symmetry.space_group_name_H-M   'P 1'
#
loop_
_entity.id
_entity.type
_entity.pdbx_description
1 polymer ?
#
loop_
_entity_poly.entity_id
_entity_poly.type
_entity_poly.pdbx_seq_one_letter_code
_entity_poly.pdbx_strand_id
1 'polypeptide(L)'
;DIQRELHLPVKRLQQDVKTRWNSTFDMIQSMLEQKRALSAFAADHELPATLTANQWGLLEKTVIVLSPFEDLTRAINSSQSSTADVIPAIVVLKCLLSQERDTDSGIKTMKSTLLQAVNERLCNIEDEPLFSVATLLDPRCKDRYFTSADAVIHAKNALTKEAEKIEDTLRTATTAAGPAEVQL
;
A
#
# COMPACT_ATOMS: atom_id res chain seq x y z
N ASP A 1 38.07 -3.88 2.60
CA ASP A 1 36.69 -3.57 2.15
C ASP A 1 35.82 -3.66 3.39
N ILE A 2 35.45 -2.51 3.96
CA ILE A 2 34.91 -2.37 5.32
C ILE A 2 33.66 -3.23 5.54
N GLN A 3 32.84 -3.43 4.49
CA GLN A 3 31.65 -4.28 4.58
C GLN A 3 32.02 -5.75 4.86
N ARG A 4 33.05 -6.27 4.19
CA ARG A 4 33.52 -7.66 4.37
C ARG A 4 34.17 -7.86 5.73
N GLU A 5 34.97 -6.90 6.17
CA GLU A 5 35.63 -6.92 7.49
C GLU A 5 34.60 -6.95 8.63
N LEU A 6 33.48 -6.24 8.46
CA LEU A 6 32.38 -6.21 9.43
C LEU A 6 31.34 -7.32 9.25
N HIS A 7 31.56 -8.26 8.32
CA HIS A 7 30.63 -9.34 7.98
C HIS A 7 29.22 -8.86 7.60
N LEU A 8 29.15 -7.70 6.93
CA LEU A 8 27.91 -7.13 6.43
C LEU A 8 27.66 -7.56 4.97
N PRO A 9 26.39 -7.56 4.52
CA PRO A 9 26.09 -7.77 3.11
C PRO A 9 26.82 -6.74 2.23
N VAL A 10 27.56 -7.23 1.23
CA VAL A 10 28.23 -6.36 0.25
C VAL A 10 27.16 -5.79 -0.68
N LYS A 11 26.77 -4.55 -0.43
CA LYS A 11 25.66 -3.89 -1.12
C LYS A 11 25.99 -2.42 -1.32
N ARG A 12 25.61 -1.87 -2.48
CA ARG A 12 25.65 -0.43 -2.72
C ARG A 12 24.51 0.25 -1.98
N LEU A 13 24.81 1.38 -1.34
CA LEU A 13 23.77 2.24 -0.80
C LEU A 13 22.81 2.64 -1.92
N GLN A 14 21.51 2.57 -1.61
CA GLN A 14 20.48 3.04 -2.53
C GLN A 14 20.41 4.57 -2.42
N GLN A 15 20.24 5.23 -3.56
CA GLN A 15 20.03 6.67 -3.60
C GLN A 15 18.55 6.97 -3.73
N ASP A 16 18.13 8.10 -3.14
CA ASP A 16 16.80 8.62 -3.39
C ASP A 16 16.64 9.06 -4.86
N VAL A 17 15.52 8.69 -5.47
CA VAL A 17 15.17 8.91 -6.87
C VAL A 17 13.78 9.51 -6.91
N LYS A 18 13.70 10.82 -7.17
CA LYS A 18 12.45 11.61 -7.14
C LYS A 18 11.25 10.99 -7.87
N THR A 19 11.48 10.20 -8.93
CA THR A 19 10.42 9.59 -9.74
C THR A 19 9.98 8.21 -9.25
N ARG A 20 10.65 7.63 -8.25
CA ARG A 20 10.32 6.33 -7.66
C ARG A 20 9.83 6.55 -6.24
N TRP A 21 8.55 6.31 -6.02
CA TRP A 21 7.91 6.63 -4.74
C TRP A 21 8.56 5.93 -3.52
N ASN A 22 9.21 4.77 -3.73
CA ASN A 22 9.90 3.99 -2.69
C ASN A 22 11.35 4.33 -2.44
N SER A 23 11.98 5.15 -3.27
CA SER A 23 13.44 5.31 -3.22
C SER A 23 13.93 5.87 -1.88
N THR A 24 13.15 6.75 -1.24
CA THR A 24 13.48 7.27 0.09
C THR A 24 13.47 6.16 1.14
N PHE A 25 12.47 5.28 1.10
CA PHE A 25 12.38 4.13 2.01
C PHE A 25 13.57 3.19 1.82
N ASP A 26 13.84 2.81 0.56
CA ASP A 26 14.95 1.91 0.20
C ASP A 26 16.32 2.50 0.56
N MET A 27 16.49 3.81 0.36
CA MET A 27 17.69 4.55 0.74
C MET A 27 17.91 4.44 2.25
N ILE A 28 16.92 4.81 3.06
CA ILE A 28 17.05 4.79 4.52
C ILE A 28 17.30 3.36 5.01
N GLN A 29 16.57 2.37 4.49
CA GLN A 29 16.76 0.97 4.86
C GLN A 29 18.20 0.51 4.56
N SER A 30 18.74 0.84 3.37
CA SER A 30 20.12 0.50 3.02
C SER A 30 21.16 1.19 3.89
N MET A 31 20.90 2.43 4.33
CA MET A 31 21.77 3.14 5.27
C MET A 31 21.75 2.48 6.65
N LEU A 32 20.58 2.04 7.14
CA LEU A 32 20.45 1.35 8.42
C LEU A 32 21.15 -0.02 8.39
N GLU A 33 21.01 -0.79 7.31
CA GLU A 33 21.73 -2.06 7.11
C GLU A 33 23.26 -1.87 7.16
N GLN A 34 23.74 -0.74 6.65
CA GLN A 34 25.16 -0.43 6.52
C GLN A 34 25.68 0.52 7.61
N LYS A 35 24.87 0.80 8.66
CA LYS A 35 25.19 1.78 9.71
C LYS A 35 26.59 1.59 10.29
N ARG A 36 26.97 0.35 10.61
CA ARG A 36 28.31 0.01 11.15
C ARG A 36 29.44 0.29 10.15
N ALA A 37 29.26 -0.08 8.89
CA ALA A 37 30.25 0.22 7.85
C ALA A 37 30.39 1.72 7.61
N LEU A 38 29.28 2.46 7.61
CA LEU A 38 29.27 3.92 7.46
C LEU A 38 29.94 4.61 8.64
N SER A 39 29.69 4.15 9.88
CA SER A 39 30.37 4.68 11.06
C SER A 39 31.88 4.41 11.06
N ALA A 40 32.31 3.22 10.65
CA ALA A 40 33.74 2.91 10.52
C ALA A 40 34.40 3.76 9.42
N PHE A 41 33.76 3.85 8.25
CA PHE A 41 34.26 4.68 7.15
C PHE A 41 34.38 6.17 7.56
N ALA A 42 33.38 6.69 8.26
CA ALA A 42 33.37 8.07 8.76
C ALA A 42 34.41 8.34 9.85
N ALA A 43 34.91 7.31 10.55
CA ALA A 43 35.99 7.46 11.52
C ALA A 43 37.35 7.64 10.83
N ASP A 44 37.53 7.00 9.67
CA ASP A 44 38.78 7.03 8.90
C ASP A 44 38.81 8.14 7.82
N HIS A 45 37.66 8.75 7.51
CA HIS A 45 37.52 9.74 6.43
C HIS A 45 36.71 10.96 6.88
N GLU A 46 37.14 12.15 6.46
CA GLU A 46 36.37 13.37 6.64
C GLU A 46 35.16 13.40 5.69
N LEU A 47 33.99 13.09 6.25
CA LEU A 47 32.72 13.21 5.54
C LEU A 47 32.14 14.63 5.68
N PRO A 48 31.45 15.14 4.65
CA PRO A 48 30.79 16.45 4.71
C PRO A 48 29.68 16.52 5.76
N ALA A 49 29.10 15.37 6.13
CA ALA A 49 28.12 15.25 7.20
C ALA A 49 28.09 13.83 7.76
N THR A 50 27.84 13.71 9.06
CA THR A 50 27.59 12.45 9.75
C THR A 50 26.30 12.54 10.55
N LEU A 51 25.56 11.44 10.64
CA LEU A 51 24.33 11.39 11.44
C LEU A 51 24.64 11.14 12.91
N THR A 52 24.02 11.93 13.77
CA THR A 52 24.01 11.74 15.22
C THR A 52 23.20 10.50 15.62
N ALA A 53 23.41 9.99 16.83
CA ALA A 53 22.65 8.86 17.36
C ALA A 53 21.13 9.10 17.32
N ASN A 54 20.69 10.34 17.61
CA ASN A 54 19.29 10.74 17.55
C ASN A 54 18.74 10.70 16.12
N GLN A 55 19.51 11.17 15.14
CA GLN A 55 19.11 11.13 13.73
C GLN A 55 19.02 9.68 13.22
N TRP A 56 19.94 8.80 13.62
CA TRP A 56 19.83 7.38 13.32
C TRP A 56 18.56 6.76 13.92
N GLY A 57 18.26 7.07 15.19
CA GLY A 57 17.03 6.61 15.83
C GLY A 57 15.77 7.16 15.15
N LEU A 58 15.82 8.38 14.62
CA LEU A 58 14.71 8.94 13.85
C LEU A 58 14.51 8.19 12.53
N LEU A 59 15.59 7.89 11.80
CA LEU A 59 15.53 7.09 10.56
C LEU A 59 14.94 5.69 10.79
N GLU A 60 15.31 5.03 11.89
CA GLU A 60 14.75 3.73 12.30
C GLU A 60 13.22 3.84 12.49
N LYS A 61 12.75 4.87 13.21
CA LYS A 61 11.31 5.12 13.38
C LYS A 61 10.62 5.47 12.05
N THR A 62 11.26 6.26 11.19
CA THR A 62 10.72 6.61 9.87
C THR A 62 10.48 5.36 9.01
N VAL A 63 11.42 4.42 8.97
CA VAL A 63 11.25 3.15 8.26
C VAL A 63 10.09 2.34 8.84
N ILE A 64 9.93 2.29 10.16
CA ILE A 64 8.79 1.62 10.80
C ILE A 64 7.45 2.22 10.37
N VAL A 65 7.36 3.55 10.27
CA VAL A 65 6.13 4.23 9.81
C VAL A 65 5.84 3.97 8.34
N LEU A 66 6.88 3.87 7.50
CA LEU A 66 6.73 3.69 6.06
C LEU A 66 6.58 2.22 5.63
N SER A 67 7.06 1.26 6.41
CA SER A 67 6.98 -0.18 6.08
C SER A 67 5.57 -0.64 5.68
N PRO A 68 4.49 -0.25 6.39
CA PRO A 68 3.13 -0.64 6.00
C PRO A 68 2.75 -0.19 4.58
N PHE A 69 3.24 0.97 4.12
CA PHE A 69 2.96 1.43 2.75
C PHE A 69 3.64 0.52 1.72
N GLU A 70 4.89 0.16 1.97
CA GLU A 70 5.65 -0.70 1.08
C GLU A 70 5.07 -2.13 1.05
N ASP A 71 4.75 -2.68 2.22
CA ASP A 71 4.18 -4.03 2.34
C ASP A 71 2.82 -4.14 1.64
N LEU A 72 1.93 -3.16 1.87
CA LEU A 72 0.61 -3.15 1.25
C LEU A 72 0.70 -2.88 -0.26
N THR A 73 1.58 -1.98 -0.69
CA THR A 73 1.75 -1.71 -2.12
C THR A 73 2.33 -2.92 -2.85
N ARG A 74 3.29 -3.63 -2.23
CA ARG A 74 3.81 -4.90 -2.75
C ARG A 74 2.73 -5.97 -2.83
N ALA A 75 1.87 -6.07 -1.80
CA ALA A 75 0.76 -7.01 -1.79
C ALA A 75 -0.22 -6.73 -2.93
N ILE A 76 -0.64 -5.46 -3.11
CA ILE A 76 -1.57 -5.04 -4.17
C ILE A 76 -0.96 -5.22 -5.57
N ASN A 77 0.34 -5.01 -5.72
CA ASN A 77 1.04 -5.19 -7.01
C ASN A 77 1.39 -6.65 -7.31
N SER A 78 1.03 -7.60 -6.44
CA SER A 78 1.26 -9.03 -6.68
C SER A 78 0.36 -9.55 -7.80
N SER A 79 0.89 -10.47 -8.60
CA SER A 79 0.10 -11.20 -9.62
C SER A 79 -1.11 -11.97 -9.04
N GLN A 80 -1.08 -12.25 -7.74
CA GLN A 80 -2.14 -12.95 -7.02
C GLN A 80 -3.11 -12.00 -6.30
N SER A 81 -2.90 -10.68 -6.40
CA SER A 81 -3.79 -9.71 -5.78
C SER A 81 -5.12 -9.63 -6.51
N SER A 82 -6.18 -9.49 -5.73
CA SER A 82 -7.52 -9.16 -6.22
C SER A 82 -7.82 -7.67 -5.99
N THR A 83 -8.69 -7.11 -6.80
CA THR A 83 -9.31 -5.79 -6.55
C THR A 83 -10.00 -5.74 -5.19
N ALA A 84 -10.49 -6.89 -4.68
CA ALA A 84 -11.09 -7.02 -3.36
C ALA A 84 -10.12 -6.74 -2.19
N ASP A 85 -8.81 -6.79 -2.43
CA ASP A 85 -7.80 -6.58 -1.39
C ASP A 85 -7.55 -5.07 -1.13
N VAL A 86 -8.02 -4.17 -2.01
CA VAL A 86 -7.75 -2.72 -1.95
C VAL A 86 -8.40 -2.05 -0.74
N ILE A 87 -9.70 -2.26 -0.52
CA ILE A 87 -10.41 -1.67 0.63
C ILE A 87 -9.81 -2.18 1.94
N PRO A 88 -9.62 -3.50 2.16
CA PRO A 88 -8.93 -4.02 3.34
C PRO A 88 -7.54 -3.41 3.56
N ALA A 89 -6.74 -3.28 2.51
CA ALA A 89 -5.41 -2.69 2.61
C ALA A 89 -5.45 -1.25 3.11
N ILE A 90 -6.35 -0.42 2.58
CA ILE A 90 -6.52 0.97 2.99
C ILE A 90 -6.99 1.07 4.45
N VAL A 91 -7.93 0.21 4.85
CA VAL A 91 -8.44 0.17 6.24
C VAL A 91 -7.33 -0.21 7.22
N VAL A 92 -6.53 -1.22 6.88
CA VAL A 92 -5.37 -1.63 7.68
C VAL A 92 -4.34 -0.50 7.76
N LEU A 93 -4.05 0.17 6.65
CA LEU A 93 -3.13 1.30 6.61
C LEU A 93 -3.59 2.44 7.52
N LYS A 94 -4.86 2.84 7.42
CA LYS A 94 -5.46 3.87 8.29
C LYS A 94 -5.37 3.45 9.76
N CYS A 95 -5.67 2.20 10.08
CA CYS A 95 -5.56 1.67 11.44
C CYS A 95 -4.14 1.77 11.99
N LEU A 96 -3.12 1.40 11.21
CA LEU A 96 -1.72 1.45 11.61
C LEU A 96 -1.22 2.89 11.85
N LEU A 97 -1.68 3.84 11.02
CA LEU A 97 -1.32 5.25 11.15
C LEU A 97 -2.01 5.94 12.35
N SER A 98 -3.25 5.54 12.68
CA SER A 98 -3.99 6.08 13.82
C SER A 98 -3.49 5.57 15.19
N GLN A 99 -2.53 4.64 15.23
CA GLN A 99 -1.99 4.13 16.50
C GLN A 99 -1.07 5.17 17.16
N GLU A 100 -1.50 5.66 18.32
CA GLU A 100 -0.77 6.61 19.16
C GLU A 100 0.24 5.92 20.10
N ARG A 101 1.14 5.11 19.55
CA ARG A 101 2.17 4.40 20.36
C ARG A 101 3.49 5.15 20.45
N ASP A 102 3.70 6.16 19.62
CA ASP A 102 4.99 6.86 19.54
C ASP A 102 5.11 7.95 20.60
N THR A 103 6.33 8.14 21.11
CA THR A 103 6.65 9.24 22.04
C THR A 103 7.22 10.46 21.33
N ASP A 104 7.72 10.29 20.10
CA ASP A 104 8.40 11.30 19.31
C ASP A 104 7.42 12.21 18.57
N SER A 105 7.51 13.52 18.81
CA SER A 105 6.60 14.50 18.21
C SER A 105 6.72 14.58 16.69
N GLY A 106 7.93 14.42 16.13
CA GLY A 106 8.14 14.42 14.69
C GLY A 106 7.48 13.23 14.02
N ILE A 107 7.58 12.05 14.63
CA ILE A 107 6.91 10.83 14.15
C ILE A 107 5.39 10.92 14.26
N LYS A 108 4.86 11.50 15.35
CA LYS A 108 3.42 11.77 15.46
C LYS A 108 2.92 12.69 14.36
N THR A 109 3.63 13.78 14.08
CA THR A 109 3.31 14.69 12.99
C THR A 109 3.34 13.96 11.65
N MET A 110 4.38 13.17 11.38
CA MET A 110 4.50 12.37 10.16
C MET A 110 3.30 11.43 9.98
N LYS A 111 2.94 10.65 11.01
CA LYS A 111 1.78 9.75 10.97
C LYS A 111 0.48 10.50 10.70
N SER A 112 0.26 11.62 11.38
CA SER A 112 -0.94 12.45 11.20
C SER A 112 -1.04 13.01 9.77
N THR A 113 0.07 13.56 9.25
CA THR A 113 0.12 14.07 7.86
C THR A 113 -0.11 12.95 6.84
N LEU A 114 0.48 11.77 7.05
CA LEU A 114 0.27 10.63 6.18
C LEU A 114 -1.17 10.12 6.22
N LEU A 115 -1.77 10.02 7.42
CA LEU A 115 -3.15 9.62 7.59
C LEU A 115 -4.11 10.60 6.91
N GLN A 116 -3.87 11.91 7.06
CA GLN A 116 -4.62 12.95 6.38
C GLN A 116 -4.52 12.78 4.86
N ALA A 117 -3.31 12.62 4.31
CA ALA A 117 -3.13 12.43 2.88
C ALA A 117 -3.81 11.16 2.34
N VAL A 118 -3.81 10.06 3.11
CA VAL A 118 -4.53 8.83 2.77
C VAL A 118 -6.04 9.07 2.76
N ASN A 119 -6.58 9.77 3.76
CA ASN A 119 -8.00 10.09 3.81
C ASN A 119 -8.42 11.02 2.68
N GLU A 120 -7.62 12.03 2.34
CA GLU A 120 -7.94 12.97 1.25
C GLU A 120 -7.90 12.31 -0.13
N ARG A 121 -6.92 11.43 -0.37
CA ARG A 121 -6.75 10.79 -1.69
C ARG A 121 -7.66 9.58 -1.90
N LEU A 122 -8.03 8.89 -0.83
CA LEU A 122 -8.76 7.61 -0.88
C LEU A 122 -10.09 7.68 -0.10
N CYS A 123 -10.68 8.87 0.05
CA CYS A 123 -11.97 9.04 0.73
C CYS A 123 -13.11 8.27 0.04
N ASN A 124 -13.16 8.31 -1.29
CA ASN A 124 -14.28 7.79 -2.07
C ASN A 124 -14.06 6.35 -2.57
N ILE A 125 -13.05 5.64 -2.06
CA ILE A 125 -12.69 4.31 -2.56
C ILE A 125 -13.80 3.27 -2.30
N GLU A 126 -14.55 3.45 -1.20
CA GLU A 126 -15.68 2.59 -0.85
C GLU A 126 -16.93 2.90 -1.69
N ASP A 127 -17.00 4.07 -2.33
CA ASP A 127 -18.09 4.46 -3.22
C ASP A 127 -17.85 3.98 -4.65
N GLU A 128 -16.59 3.71 -5.02
CA GLU A 128 -16.25 3.23 -6.36
C GLU A 128 -16.78 1.80 -6.56
N PRO A 129 -17.67 1.55 -7.54
CA PRO A 129 -18.30 0.25 -7.75
C PRO A 129 -17.30 -0.89 -7.94
N LEU A 130 -16.18 -0.63 -8.64
CA LEU A 130 -15.17 -1.64 -8.90
C LEU A 130 -14.56 -2.21 -7.61
N PHE A 131 -14.18 -1.35 -6.67
CA PHE A 131 -13.54 -1.79 -5.41
C PHE A 131 -14.56 -2.29 -4.40
N SER A 132 -15.70 -1.60 -4.29
CA SER A 132 -16.75 -1.93 -3.33
C SER A 132 -17.44 -3.26 -3.66
N VAL A 133 -17.83 -3.48 -4.91
CA VAL A 133 -18.46 -4.74 -5.33
C VAL A 133 -17.47 -5.91 -5.23
N ALA A 134 -16.22 -5.72 -5.68
CA ALA A 134 -15.19 -6.76 -5.56
C ALA A 134 -14.96 -7.17 -4.10
N THR A 135 -14.85 -6.20 -3.19
CA THR A 135 -14.66 -6.45 -1.75
C THR A 135 -15.88 -7.14 -1.14
N LEU A 136 -17.10 -6.74 -1.53
CA LEU A 136 -18.34 -7.32 -1.02
C LEU A 136 -18.52 -8.79 -1.46
N LEU A 137 -18.12 -9.12 -2.69
CA LEU A 137 -18.20 -10.47 -3.25
C LEU A 137 -17.14 -11.42 -2.68
N ASP A 138 -16.03 -10.91 -2.16
CA ASP A 138 -14.98 -11.73 -1.58
C ASP A 138 -15.41 -12.26 -0.19
N PRO A 139 -15.52 -13.59 0.02
CA PRO A 139 -15.96 -14.16 1.30
C PRO A 139 -15.03 -13.82 2.47
N ARG A 140 -13.75 -13.51 2.22
CA ARG A 140 -12.78 -13.13 3.25
C ARG A 140 -13.07 -11.74 3.80
N CYS A 141 -13.67 -10.87 2.98
CA CYS A 141 -13.90 -9.46 3.28
C CYS A 141 -15.37 -9.19 3.60
N LYS A 142 -16.27 -9.47 2.65
CA LYS A 142 -17.70 -9.21 2.72
C LYS A 142 -17.99 -7.78 3.20
N ASP A 143 -18.73 -7.61 4.30
CA ASP A 143 -19.10 -6.33 4.90
C ASP A 143 -18.12 -5.86 5.99
N ARG A 144 -17.07 -6.63 6.31
CA ARG A 144 -16.22 -6.40 7.50
C ARG A 144 -15.28 -5.20 7.40
N TYR A 145 -14.93 -4.80 6.17
CA TYR A 145 -13.93 -3.76 5.92
C TYR A 145 -14.55 -2.43 5.47
N PHE A 146 -15.88 -2.36 5.33
CA PHE A 146 -16.55 -1.09 5.06
C PHE A 146 -16.57 -0.23 6.33
N THR A 147 -16.34 1.07 6.17
CA THR A 147 -16.30 2.01 7.29
C THR A 147 -17.67 2.53 7.67
N SER A 148 -18.68 2.39 6.80
CA SER A 148 -20.05 2.82 7.06
C SER A 148 -21.09 1.84 6.52
N ALA A 149 -22.28 1.84 7.15
CA ALA A 149 -23.42 1.07 6.66
C ALA A 149 -23.90 1.57 5.29
N ASP A 150 -23.79 2.87 5.04
CA ASP A 150 -24.14 3.50 3.76
C ASP A 150 -23.27 2.98 2.62
N ALA A 151 -21.96 2.82 2.85
CA ALA A 151 -21.05 2.24 1.85
C ALA A 151 -21.42 0.78 1.51
N VAL A 152 -21.83 -0.01 2.50
CA VAL A 152 -22.33 -1.38 2.27
C VAL A 152 -23.61 -1.38 1.43
N ILE A 153 -24.54 -0.45 1.72
CA ILE A 153 -25.77 -0.30 0.95
C ILE A 153 -25.44 0.10 -0.50
N HIS A 154 -24.54 1.06 -0.68
CA HIS A 154 -24.08 1.50 -1.98
C HIS A 154 -23.47 0.34 -2.78
N ALA A 155 -22.58 -0.44 -2.16
CA ALA A 155 -21.96 -1.62 -2.77
C ALA A 155 -23.01 -2.68 -3.20
N LYS A 156 -24.02 -2.94 -2.36
CA LYS A 156 -25.12 -3.86 -2.69
C LYS A 156 -25.95 -3.36 -3.86
N ASN A 157 -26.29 -2.07 -3.89
CA ASN A 157 -27.06 -1.47 -4.98
C ASN A 157 -26.27 -1.52 -6.30
N ALA A 158 -24.96 -1.25 -6.25
CA ALA A 158 -24.07 -1.37 -7.40
C ALA A 158 -24.02 -2.82 -7.91
N LEU A 159 -23.89 -3.80 -7.02
CA LEU A 159 -23.91 -5.22 -7.38
C LEU A 159 -25.23 -5.63 -8.06
N THR A 160 -26.38 -5.24 -7.50
CA THR A 160 -27.70 -5.53 -8.12
C THR A 160 -27.79 -4.95 -9.52
N LYS A 161 -27.36 -3.70 -9.70
CA LYS A 161 -27.37 -3.03 -11.00
C LYS A 161 -26.48 -3.73 -12.04
N GLU A 162 -25.31 -4.21 -11.63
CA GLU A 162 -24.45 -4.99 -12.54
C GLU A 162 -25.05 -6.37 -12.86
N ALA A 163 -25.71 -7.02 -11.90
CA ALA A 163 -26.41 -8.29 -12.15
C ALA A 163 -27.57 -8.12 -13.15
N GLU A 164 -28.39 -7.08 -13.02
CA GLU A 164 -29.47 -6.74 -13.95
C GLU A 164 -28.93 -6.49 -15.37
N LYS A 165 -27.84 -5.71 -15.50
CA LYS A 165 -27.19 -5.48 -16.80
C LYS A 165 -26.68 -6.77 -17.45
N ILE A 166 -26.09 -7.68 -16.66
CA ILE A 166 -25.61 -8.96 -17.15
C ILE A 166 -26.79 -9.79 -17.66
N GLU A 167 -27.90 -9.83 -16.91
CA GLU A 167 -29.11 -10.55 -17.31
C GLU A 167 -29.69 -10.00 -18.63
N ASP A 168 -29.79 -8.68 -18.77
CA ASP A 168 -30.29 -8.04 -20.00
C ASP A 168 -29.36 -8.31 -21.20
N THR A 169 -28.05 -8.32 -20.97
CA THR A 169 -27.06 -8.65 -22.01
C THR A 169 -27.19 -10.11 -22.47
N LEU A 170 -27.45 -11.05 -21.54
CA LEU A 170 -27.66 -12.46 -21.87
C LEU A 170 -28.98 -12.67 -22.63
N ARG A 171 -30.06 -11.97 -22.24
CA ARG A 171 -31.36 -12.01 -22.92
C ARG A 171 -31.27 -11.48 -24.36
N THR A 172 -30.59 -10.36 -24.57
CA THR A 172 -30.40 -9.78 -25.91
C THR A 172 -29.50 -10.64 -26.80
N ALA A 173 -28.43 -11.23 -26.27
CA ALA A 173 -27.57 -12.16 -27.01
C ALA A 173 -28.30 -13.44 -27.45
N THR A 174 -29.17 -13.99 -26.60
CA THR A 174 -29.96 -15.19 -26.91
C THR A 174 -31.01 -14.91 -28.01
N THR A 175 -31.57 -13.70 -28.02
CA THR A 175 -32.57 -13.30 -29.03
C THR A 175 -31.94 -13.03 -30.41
N ALA A 176 -30.67 -12.60 -30.45
CA ALA A 176 -29.94 -12.36 -31.69
C ALA A 176 -29.44 -13.65 -32.37
N ALA A 177 -29.31 -14.76 -31.64
CA ALA A 177 -28.84 -16.06 -32.15
C ALA A 177 -29.96 -16.98 -32.70
N GLY A 178 -31.02 -16.39 -33.28
CA GLY A 178 -32.16 -17.13 -33.88
C GLY A 178 -31.74 -18.23 -34.87
N PRO A 179 -32.60 -19.24 -35.08
CA PRO A 179 -32.20 -20.60 -35.44
C PRO A 179 -31.49 -20.66 -36.79
N ALA A 180 -30.32 -21.32 -36.82
CA ALA A 180 -29.69 -21.73 -38.06
C ALA A 180 -30.68 -22.57 -38.85
N GLU A 181 -31.22 -22.02 -39.94
CA GLU A 181 -32.04 -22.75 -40.89
C GLU A 181 -31.24 -23.97 -41.38
N VAL A 182 -31.71 -25.14 -40.95
CA VAL A 182 -31.30 -26.42 -41.53
C VAL A 182 -31.91 -26.45 -42.93
N GLN A 183 -31.15 -25.99 -43.92
CA GLN A 183 -31.46 -26.24 -45.33
C GLN A 183 -30.98 -27.67 -45.66
N LEU A 184 -31.97 -28.51 -45.98
CA LEU A 184 -31.89 -29.90 -46.42
C LEU A 184 -30.93 -30.12 -47.60
#